data_AF-A0A1C5UK83-F1
#
_entry.id   AF-A0A1C5UK83-F1
#
_cell.length_a   1.000
_cell.length_b   1.000
_cell.length_c   1.000
_cell.angle_alpha   90.00
_cell.angle_beta   90.00
_cell.angle_gamma   90.00
#
_symmetry.space_group_name_H-M   'P 1'
#
loop_
_entity.id
_entity.type
_entity.pdbx_description
1 polymer ?
#
loop_
_entity_poly.entity_id
_entity_poly.type
_entity_poly.pdbx_seq_one_letter_code
_entity_poly.pdbx_strand_id
1 'polypeptide(L)' 'MREVCGTNKCFWCEEVLDWKYIPRPRNGQIVTYMMPDVSADITAIGRDEDGKIKIEVLCTCPGCGIKNKYIKLV' A
#
# COMPACT_ATOMS: atom_id res chain seq x y z
N MET A 1 -10.71 -8.75 -9.07
CA MET A 1 -10.18 -8.54 -7.70
C MET A 1 -10.30 -7.05 -7.44
N ARG A 2 -10.85 -6.58 -6.31
CA ARG A 2 -10.94 -5.12 -6.06
C ARG A 2 -9.51 -4.58 -5.99
N GLU A 3 -9.21 -3.53 -6.74
CA GLU A 3 -7.92 -2.85 -6.66
C GLU A 3 -7.83 -2.17 -5.30
N VAL A 4 -6.76 -2.47 -4.56
CA VAL A 4 -6.49 -1.85 -3.26
C VAL A 4 -5.37 -0.86 -3.47
N CYS A 5 -5.73 0.41 -3.58
CA CYS A 5 -4.81 1.52 -3.79
C CYS A 5 -5.19 2.71 -2.91
N GLY A 6 -4.28 3.65 -2.77
CA GLY A 6 -4.56 4.89 -2.07
C GLY A 6 -3.42 5.88 -2.15
N THR A 7 -3.70 7.10 -1.72
CA THR A 7 -2.73 8.18 -1.67
C THR A 7 -2.53 8.60 -0.22
N ASN A 8 -1.26 8.71 0.19
CA ASN A 8 -0.88 9.15 1.53
C ASN A 8 0.37 10.02 1.45
N LYS A 9 0.66 10.81 2.50
CA LYS A 9 1.93 11.52 2.62
C LYS A 9 2.92 10.73 3.47
N CYS A 10 4.20 10.79 3.13
CA CYS A 10 5.24 10.29 4.02
C CYS A 10 5.20 11.06 5.35
N PHE A 11 5.24 10.34 6.47
CA PHE A 11 5.25 10.93 7.81
C PHE A 11 6.50 11.76 8.12
N TRP A 12 7.56 11.61 7.32
CA TRP A 12 8.83 12.29 7.54
C TRP A 12 9.07 13.46 6.59
N CYS A 13 9.10 13.21 5.29
CA CYS A 13 9.42 14.25 4.28
C CYS A 13 8.20 14.82 3.57
N GLU A 14 6.98 14.43 3.99
CA GLU A 14 5.70 14.87 3.43
C GLU A 14 5.45 14.55 1.94
N GLU A 15 6.40 13.87 1.28
CA GLU A 15 6.28 13.41 -0.10
C GLU A 15 4.98 12.63 -0.32
N VAL A 16 4.30 12.89 -1.43
CA VAL A 16 3.07 12.19 -1.79
C VAL A 16 3.41 10.77 -2.27
N LEU A 17 2.78 9.79 -1.66
CA LEU A 17 2.92 8.37 -1.92
C LEU A 17 1.61 7.85 -2.48
N ASP A 18 1.56 7.68 -3.80
CA ASP A 18 0.54 6.88 -4.45
C ASP A 18 0.96 5.42 -4.34
N TRP A 19 0.22 4.64 -3.57
CA TRP A 19 0.54 3.25 -3.30
C TRP A 19 -0.57 2.33 -3.80
N LYS A 20 -0.16 1.13 -4.19
CA LYS A 20 -1.07 0.09 -4.62
C LYS A 20 -0.62 -1.27 -4.11
N TYR A 21 -1.59 -2.14 -3.87
CA TYR A 21 -1.33 -3.55 -3.64
C TYR A 21 -0.76 -4.16 -4.91
N ILE A 22 0.47 -4.62 -4.82
CA ILE A 22 1.10 -5.37 -5.90
C ILE A 22 1.10 -6.83 -5.45
N PRO A 23 0.27 -7.69 -6.05
CA PRO A 23 0.22 -9.09 -5.67
C PRO A 23 1.60 -9.71 -5.87
N ARG A 24 1.99 -10.59 -4.95
CA ARG A 24 3.26 -11.30 -5.09
C ARG A 24 3.24 -12.11 -6.40
N PRO A 25 4.31 -12.02 -7.21
CA PRO A 25 4.41 -12.81 -8.43
C PRO A 25 4.32 -14.29 -8.08
N ARG A 26 3.50 -15.05 -8.82
CA ARG A 26 3.54 -16.53 -8.79
C ARG A 26 4.72 -17.02 -9.64
N ASN A 27 5.11 -18.29 -9.48
CA ASN A 27 6.22 -18.88 -10.24
C ASN A 27 6.03 -18.62 -11.75
N GLY A 28 7.01 -17.95 -12.37
CA GLY A 28 6.98 -17.59 -13.79
C GLY A 28 6.27 -16.27 -14.15
N GLN A 29 5.73 -15.52 -13.19
CA GLN A 29 5.15 -14.19 -13.42
C GLN A 29 6.15 -13.06 -13.17
N ILE A 30 6.25 -12.14 -14.13
CA ILE A 30 6.87 -10.82 -13.95
C ILE A 30 5.74 -9.83 -13.65
N VAL A 31 5.80 -9.15 -12.50
CA VAL A 31 4.85 -8.09 -12.14
C VAL A 31 5.56 -6.76 -12.30
N THR A 32 5.17 -6.00 -13.33
CA THR A 32 5.68 -4.65 -13.59
C THR A 32 4.68 -3.61 -13.09
N TYR A 33 5.18 -2.53 -12.48
CA TYR A 33 4.40 -1.37 -12.07
C TYR A 33 5.13 -0.08 -12.43
N MET A 34 4.39 1.00 -12.71
CA MET A 34 4.96 2.29 -13.07
C MET A 34 5.22 3.11 -11.80
N MET A 35 6.44 3.62 -11.61
CA MET A 35 6.63 4.69 -10.63
C MET A 35 5.83 5.93 -11.05
N PRO A 36 5.14 6.63 -10.14
CA PRO A 36 5.40 6.72 -8.70
C PRO A 36 4.67 5.68 -7.83
N ASP A 37 4.03 4.65 -8.41
CA ASP A 37 3.32 3.62 -7.64
C ASP A 37 4.27 2.94 -6.66
N VAL A 38 4.19 3.31 -5.39
CA VAL A 38 4.96 2.70 -4.33
C VAL A 38 4.34 1.32 -4.06
N SER A 39 5.13 0.27 -4.22
CA SER A 39 4.70 -1.08 -3.84
C SER A 39 4.38 -1.09 -2.35
N ALA A 40 3.13 -1.39 -2.00
CA ALA A 40 2.73 -1.56 -0.61
C ALA A 40 2.48 -3.02 -0.27
N ASP A 41 3.07 -3.47 0.83
CA ASP A 41 2.64 -4.68 1.51
C ASP A 41 1.33 -4.37 2.24
N ILE A 42 0.29 -5.14 1.93
CA ILE A 42 -1.04 -4.96 2.53
C ILE A 42 -1.41 -6.20 3.33
N THR A 43 -1.75 -5.96 4.60
CA THR A 43 -2.22 -7.01 5.52
C THR A 43 -3.65 -6.68 5.95
N ALA A 44 -4.60 -7.59 5.74
CA ALA A 44 -5.92 -7.46 6.35
C ALA A 44 -5.82 -7.77 7.85
N ILE A 45 -6.23 -6.82 8.70
CA ILE A 45 -6.09 -6.91 10.16
C ILE A 45 -7.43 -7.09 10.89
N GLY A 46 -8.55 -7.03 10.18
CA GLY A 46 -9.87 -7.27 10.76
C GLY A 46 -11.00 -6.63 9.95
N ARG A 47 -12.16 -6.46 10.59
CA ARG A 47 -13.29 -5.68 10.07
C ARG A 47 -13.69 -4.60 11.07
N ASP A 48 -14.32 -3.52 10.61
CA ASP A 48 -15.01 -2.58 11.48
C ASP A 48 -16.43 -3.05 11.82
N GLU A 49 -17.13 -2.26 12.63
CA GLU A 49 -18.51 -2.53 13.07
C GLU A 49 -19.51 -2.50 11.90
N ASP A 50 -19.20 -1.78 10.82
CA ASP A 50 -19.96 -1.73 9.58
C ASP A 50 -19.61 -2.86 8.59
N GLY A 51 -18.69 -3.76 8.97
CA GLY A 51 -18.25 -4.89 8.16
C GLY A 51 -17.21 -4.57 7.07
N LYS A 52 -16.68 -3.33 7.00
CA LYS A 52 -15.59 -2.95 6.10
C LYS A 52 -14.27 -3.57 6.56
N ILE A 53 -13.41 -3.91 5.61
CA ILE A 53 -12.13 -4.56 5.91
C ILE A 53 -11.13 -3.51 6.37
N LYS A 54 -10.57 -3.71 7.57
CA LYS A 54 -9.40 -2.96 8.05
C LYS A 54 -8.15 -3.55 7.43
N ILE A 55 -7.37 -2.71 6.74
CA ILE A 55 -6.08 -3.07 6.18
C ILE A 55 -4.97 -2.23 6.82
N GLU A 56 -3.83 -2.87 7.04
CA GLU A 56 -2.55 -2.22 7.28
C GLU A 56 -1.78 -2.15 5.97
N VAL A 57 -1.27 -0.96 5.66
CA VAL A 57 -0.50 -0.65 4.45
C VAL A 57 0.90 -0.26 4.87
N LEU A 58 1.90 -1.01 4.42
CA LEU A 58 3.31 -0.72 4.65
C LEU A 58 3.97 -0.38 3.31
N CYS A 59 4.53 0.83 3.18
CA CYS A 59 5.23 1.25 1.97
C CYS A 59 6.50 2.03 2.30
N THR A 60 7.47 2.04 1.39
CA THR A 60 8.75 2.74 1.57
C THR A 60 8.73 4.03 0.75
N CYS A 61 8.98 5.18 1.37
CA CYS A 61 9.04 6.45 0.68
C CYS A 61 10.21 6.46 -0.33
N PRO A 62 9.97 6.73 -1.63
CA PRO A 62 11.03 6.79 -2.62
C PRO A 62 11.93 8.03 -2.44
N GLY A 63 11.41 9.11 -1.82
CA GLY A 63 12.17 10.34 -1.58
C GLY A 63 13.18 10.23 -0.44
N CYS A 64 12.77 9.73 0.74
CA CYS A 64 13.64 9.68 1.94
C CYS A 64 13.98 8.27 2.43
N GLY A 65 13.43 7.21 1.81
CA GLY A 65 13.68 5.81 2.20
C GLY A 65 12.97 5.34 3.47
N ILE A 66 12.22 6.20 4.17
CA ILE A 66 11.50 5.82 5.40
C ILE A 66 10.30 4.93 5.09
N LYS A 67 10.11 3.91 5.93
CA LYS A 67 8.92 3.05 5.90
C LYS A 67 7.75 3.74 6.58
N ASN A 68 6.63 3.82 5.89
CA ASN A 68 5.39 4.38 6.37
C ASN A 68 4.37 3.27 6.56
N LYS A 69 3.62 3.35 7.67
CA LYS A 69 2.55 2.41 8.00
C LYS A 69 1.23 3.17 8.12
N TYR A 70 0.23 2.76 7.36
CA TYR A 70 -1.11 3.36 7.38
C TYR A 70 -2.16 2.30 7.72
N ILE A 71 -3.23 2.73 8.38
CA ILE A 71 -4.43 1.92 8.60
C ILE A 71 -5.55 2.49 7.74
N LYS A 72 -6.19 1.67 6.93
CA LYS A 72 -7.28 2.07 6.02
C LYS A 72 -8.47 1.10 6.13
N LEU A 73 -9.65 1.61 5.79
CA LEU A 73 -10.90 0.84 5.68
C LEU A 73 -11.23 0.67 4.19
N VAL A 74 -11.59 -0.55 3.78
CA VAL A 74 -11.89 -0.94 2.38
C VAL A 74 -13.20 -1.72 2.28
#